data_AF-A0A1Y1Q7F4-F1
#
_entry.id   AF-A0A1Y1Q7F4-F1
#
_cell.length_a   1.000
_cell.length_b   1.000
_cell.length_c   1.000
_cell.angle_alpha   90.00
_cell.angle_beta   90.00
_cell.angle_gamma   90.00
#
_symmetry.space_group_name_H-M   'P 1'
#
loop_
_entity.id
_entity.type
_entity.pdbx_description
1 polymer ?
#
loop_
_entity_poly.entity_id
_entity_poly.type
_entity_poly.pdbx_seq_one_letter_code
_entity_poly.pdbx_strand_id
1 'polypeptide(L)' 'MPLSAPWFRSVVGHALAFGASRWRLRRSVRSFSGAVVVVGFADQSAAATFAAAFSGWCGVALAVRRFGVALWGVSVPVA' A
#
# COMPACT_ATOMS: atom_id res chain seq x y z
N MET A 1 -12.18 -9.30 -11.59
CA MET A 1 -10.85 -9.49 -10.97
C MET A 1 -10.36 -8.16 -10.43
N PRO A 2 -9.95 -8.03 -9.17
CA PRO A 2 -9.36 -6.77 -8.69
C PRO A 2 -8.02 -6.44 -9.38
N LEU A 3 -7.32 -7.43 -9.96
CA LEU A 3 -6.09 -7.22 -10.75
C LEU A 3 -6.29 -6.45 -12.06
N SER A 4 -7.52 -6.44 -12.60
CA SER A 4 -7.87 -5.65 -13.79
C SER A 4 -8.39 -4.26 -13.44
N ALA A 5 -8.54 -3.94 -12.15
CA ALA A 5 -9.02 -2.63 -11.75
C ALA A 5 -7.94 -1.56 -12.00
N PRO A 6 -8.30 -0.42 -12.64
CA PRO A 6 -7.33 0.65 -12.94
C PRO A 6 -6.63 1.16 -11.67
N TRP A 7 -7.37 1.32 -10.57
CA TRP A 7 -6.82 1.75 -9.29
C TRP A 7 -5.76 0.78 -8.76
N PHE A 8 -5.93 -0.53 -8.95
CA PHE A 8 -4.99 -1.53 -8.47
C PHE A 8 -3.66 -1.42 -9.21
N ARG A 9 -3.73 -1.25 -10.54
CA ARG A 9 -2.57 -1.07 -11.39
C ARG A 9 -1.82 0.23 -11.07
N SER A 10 -2.54 1.32 -10.81
CA SER A 10 -1.93 2.59 -10.40
C SER A 10 -1.19 2.48 -9.07
N VAL A 11 -1.80 1.85 -8.07
CA VAL A 11 -1.19 1.65 -6.73
C VAL A 11 0.04 0.76 -6.83
N VAL A 12 -0.06 -0.40 -7.49
CA VAL A 12 1.06 -1.34 -7.63
C VAL A 12 2.16 -0.77 -8.53
N GLY A 13 1.81 -0.08 -9.61
CA GLY A 13 2.78 0.57 -10.50
C GLY A 13 3.58 1.65 -9.80
N HIS A 14 2.92 2.51 -9.02
CA HIS A 14 3.63 3.48 -8.19
C HIS A 14 4.47 2.79 -7.12
N ALA A 15 3.91 1.82 -6.40
CA ALA A 15 4.65 1.06 -5.40
C ALA A 15 5.95 0.47 -5.97
N LEU A 16 5.89 -0.12 -7.17
CA LEU A 16 7.06 -0.64 -7.88
C LEU A 16 8.07 0.47 -8.23
N ALA A 17 7.60 1.64 -8.68
CA ALA A 17 8.48 2.79 -8.93
C ALA A 17 9.20 3.28 -7.66
N PHE A 18 8.58 3.10 -6.49
CA PHE A 18 9.18 3.37 -5.17
C PHE A 18 9.99 2.19 -4.60
N GLY A 19 10.18 1.10 -5.35
CA GLY A 19 10.98 -0.04 -4.92
C GLY A 19 10.25 -1.06 -4.05
N ALA A 20 8.92 -1.17 -4.19
CA ALA A 20 8.17 -2.22 -3.49
C ALA A 20 8.61 -3.62 -3.95
N SER A 21 8.86 -4.49 -2.97
CA SER A 21 9.29 -5.88 -3.20
C SER A 21 8.11 -6.86 -3.21
N ARG A 22 6.96 -6.47 -2.65
CA ARG A 22 5.76 -7.31 -2.62
C ARG A 22 4.49 -6.50 -2.48
N TRP A 23 3.38 -7.07 -2.93
CA TRP A 23 2.05 -6.53 -2.65
C TRP A 23 1.04 -7.65 -2.44
N ARG A 24 -0.02 -7.36 -1.69
CA ARG A 24 -1.14 -8.27 -1.48
C ARG A 24 -2.43 -7.47 -1.33
N LEU A 25 -3.47 -7.88 -2.06
CA LEU A 25 -4.81 -7.38 -1.82
C LEU A 25 -5.43 -8.11 -0.62
N ARG A 26 -6.05 -7.35 0.29
CA ARG A 26 -6.77 -7.87 1.43
C ARG A 26 -8.11 -7.16 1.54
N ARG A 27 -9.19 -7.91 1.81
CA ARG A 27 -10.46 -7.30 2.25
C ARG A 27 -10.30 -6.79 3.68
N SER A 28 -10.72 -5.57 3.94
CA SER A 28 -10.75 -4.95 5.26
C SER A 28 -12.17 -4.52 5.60
N VAL A 29 -12.77 -5.24 6.54
CA VAL A 29 -14.12 -4.94 7.06
C VAL A 29 -14.10 -4.01 8.28
N ARG A 30 -12.93 -3.73 8.85
CA ARG A 30 -12.81 -2.94 10.10
C ARG A 30 -12.34 -1.50 9.90
N SER A 31 -11.27 -1.29 9.13
CA SER A 31 -10.60 0.02 9.07
C SER A 31 -10.99 0.87 7.86
N PHE A 32 -11.49 0.26 6.79
CA PHE A 32 -11.77 0.96 5.53
C PHE A 32 -13.06 0.50 4.85
N SER A 33 -13.82 -0.42 5.46
CA SER A 33 -15.07 -0.98 4.92
C SER A 33 -14.97 -1.35 3.42
N GLY A 34 -13.85 -1.96 3.00
CA GLY A 34 -13.50 -2.08 1.58
C GLY A 34 -12.31 -3.01 1.31
N ALA A 35 -11.62 -2.81 0.19
CA ALA A 35 -10.38 -3.50 -0.12
C ALA A 35 -9.16 -2.64 0.25
N VAL A 36 -8.05 -3.29 0.57
CA VAL A 36 -6.79 -2.65 0.93
C VAL A 36 -5.67 -3.35 0.18
N VAL A 37 -4.81 -2.59 -0.49
CA VAL A 37 -3.54 -3.09 -1.03
C VAL A 37 -2.48 -2.91 0.03
N VAL A 38 -1.93 -4.03 0.50
CA VAL A 38 -0.78 -4.03 1.39
C VAL A 38 0.48 -4.08 0.52
N VAL A 39 1.28 -3.03 0.57
CA VAL A 39 2.54 -2.91 -0.17
C VAL A 39 3.70 -3.12 0.80
N GLY A 40 4.71 -3.90 0.41
CA GLY A 40 5.90 -4.18 1.20
C GLY A 40 7.18 -3.65 0.56
N PHE A 41 8.07 -3.11 1.39
CA PHE A 41 9.37 -2.54 1.06
C PHE A 41 10.44 -3.15 1.96
N ALA A 42 11.67 -3.27 1.45
CA ALA A 42 12.81 -3.68 2.27
C ALA A 42 13.22 -2.56 3.25
N ASP A 43 13.13 -1.30 2.80
CA ASP A 43 13.57 -0.14 3.55
C ASP A 43 12.42 0.66 4.16
N GLN A 44 12.61 1.13 5.39
CA GLN A 44 11.62 1.96 6.09
C GLN A 44 11.41 3.30 5.39
N SER A 45 12.51 3.90 4.89
CA SER A 45 12.48 5.19 4.19
C SER A 45 11.62 5.12 2.94
N ALA A 46 11.82 4.09 2.09
CA ALA A 46 11.01 3.87 0.90
C ALA A 46 9.52 3.71 1.23
N ALA A 47 9.20 2.95 2.28
CA ALA A 47 7.83 2.81 2.74
C ALA A 47 7.23 4.14 3.23
N ALA A 48 8.00 4.96 3.93
CA ALA A 48 7.57 6.26 4.43
C ALA A 48 7.35 7.27 3.29
N THR A 49 8.24 7.32 2.30
CA THR A 49 8.09 8.19 1.13
C THR A 49 6.85 7.79 0.33
N PHE A 50 6.63 6.48 0.12
CA PHE A 50 5.42 5.99 -0.53
C PHE A 50 4.16 6.36 0.26
N ALA A 51 4.15 6.13 1.57
CA ALA A 51 3.02 6.46 2.44
C ALA A 51 2.69 7.97 2.39
N ALA A 52 3.71 8.84 2.44
CA ALA A 52 3.53 10.28 2.35
C ALA A 52 2.92 10.70 0.99
N ALA A 53 3.45 10.17 -0.11
CA ALA A 53 2.95 10.46 -1.45
C ALA A 53 1.49 10.00 -1.64
N PHE A 54 1.15 8.81 -1.15
CA PHE A 54 -0.20 8.25 -1.31
C PHE A 54 -1.21 8.75 -0.27
N SER A 55 -0.79 9.32 0.85
CA SER A 55 -1.71 9.85 1.86
C SER A 55 -2.60 10.97 1.31
N GLY A 56 -2.05 11.83 0.43
CA GLY A 56 -2.83 12.86 -0.26
C GLY A 56 -3.86 12.28 -1.22
N TRP A 57 -3.51 11.22 -1.94
CA TRP A 57 -4.43 10.53 -2.85
C TRP A 57 -5.56 9.82 -2.11
N CYS A 58 -5.27 9.19 -0.97
CA CYS A 58 -6.26 8.51 -0.15
C CYS A 58 -7.10 9.46 0.71
N GLY A 59 -6.71 10.74 0.85
CA GLY A 59 -7.35 11.69 1.77
C GLY A 59 -7.18 11.33 3.26
N VAL A 60 -6.31 10.36 3.58
CA VAL A 60 -6.05 9.88 4.94
C VAL A 60 -4.58 9.56 5.10
N ALA A 61 -4.05 9.79 6.31
CA ALA A 61 -2.67 9.45 6.64
C ALA A 61 -2.46 7.92 6.61
N LEU A 62 -1.52 7.47 5.79
CA LEU A 62 -1.17 6.07 5.69
C LEU A 62 -0.10 5.70 6.72
N ALA A 63 -0.39 4.68 7.52
CA ALA A 63 0.56 4.17 8.50
C ALA A 63 1.58 3.23 7.85
N VAL A 64 2.87 3.50 8.10
CA VAL A 64 3.96 2.55 7.85
C VAL A 64 4.05 1.58 9.02
N ARG A 65 4.07 0.28 8.75
CA ARG A 65 4.19 -0.76 9.77
C ARG A 65 5.23 -1.79 9.37
N ARG A 66 5.89 -2.38 10.37
CA ARG A 66 6.80 -3.50 10.12
C ARG A 66 5.98 -4.79 9.91
N PHE A 67 6.23 -5.49 8.81
CA PHE A 67 5.65 -6.78 8.48
C PHE A 67 6.70 -7.88 8.63
N GLY A 68 6.58 -8.66 9.71
CA GLY A 68 7.51 -9.76 9.99
C GLY A 68 8.93 -9.27 10.30
N VAL A 69 9.94 -10.06 9.89
CA VAL A 69 11.32 -9.91 10.39
C VAL A 69 12.06 -8.72 9.77
N ALA A 70 11.81 -8.38 8.51
CA ALA A 70 12.64 -7.42 7.76
C ALA A 70 11.89 -6.59 6.69
N LEU A 71 10.56 -6.60 6.67
CA LEU A 71 9.81 -5.82 5.69
C LEU A 71 9.06 -4.69 6.37
N TRP A 72 9.00 -3.56 5.70
CA TRP A 72 8.11 -2.46 6.03
C TRP A 72 6.94 -2.51 5.07
N GLY A 73 5.79 -1.98 5.47
CA GLY A 73 4.73 -1.86 4.52
C GLY A 73 3.60 -0.96 4.94
N VAL A 74 2.78 -0.69 3.94
CA VAL A 74 1.78 0.36 3.94
C VAL A 74 0.47 -0.26 3.47
N SER A 75 -0.60 0.03 4.20
CA SER A 75 -1.94 -0.43 3.87
C SER A 75 -2.67 0.69 3.15
N VAL A 76 -2.79 0.57 1.83
CA VAL A 76 -3.44 1.58 0.98
C VAL A 76 -4.90 1.20 0.78
N PRO A 77 -5.87 1.99 1.27
CA PRO A 77 -7.27 1.74 0.98
C PRO A 77 -7.56 1.92 -0.51
N VAL A 78 -8.32 0.98 -1.05
CA VAL A 78 -8.77 0.94 -2.44
C VAL A 78 -10.26 0.65 -2.40
N ALA A 79 -11.03 1.73 -2.27
CA ALA A 79 -12.50 1.70 -2.29
C ALA A 79 -13.00 1.71 -3.73
#